data_AF-A0A653D4Q3-F1
#
_entry.id   AF-A0A653D4Q3-F1
#
_cell.length_a   1.000
_cell.length_b   1.000
_cell.length_c   1.000
_cell.angle_alpha   90.00
_cell.angle_beta   90.00
_cell.angle_gamma   90.00
#
_symmetry.space_group_name_H-M   'P 1'
#
loop_
_entity.id
_entity.type
_entity.pdbx_description
1 polymer ?
#
loop_
_entity_poly.entity_id
_entity_poly.type
_entity_poly.pdbx_seq_one_letter_code
_entity_poly.pdbx_strand_id
1 'polypeptide(L)'
;MMVNVCGHGLCESCVDLLFLKGSGSCPECKIPLRRNNFRVQLFEDATVEKEVDIRKRVLRDFNKKEEDFTTLKEYNDYLEEVESIIFNLTNNIDVVNTNKRIEQYKRDNKEQIMKNKGKLGRDEYELEEILELEKQMEEQRKKRFIWKR
;
A
#
# COMPACT_ATOMS: atom_id res chain seq x y z
N MET A 1 -8.27 -14.97 8.34
CA MET A 1 -6.98 -15.67 8.06
C MET A 1 -5.89 -14.60 8.05
N MET A 2 -4.71 -14.88 8.58
CA MET A 2 -3.58 -13.93 8.62
C MET A 2 -2.56 -14.27 7.55
N VAL A 3 -1.93 -13.26 6.94
CA VAL A 3 -0.87 -13.43 5.94
C VAL A 3 0.41 -12.82 6.46
N ASN A 4 1.54 -13.49 6.17
CA ASN A 4 2.87 -13.03 6.54
C ASN A 4 3.56 -12.26 5.39
N VAL A 5 4.77 -11.74 5.64
CA VAL A 5 5.56 -10.99 4.64
C VAL A 5 5.95 -11.78 3.40
N CYS A 6 5.86 -13.11 3.43
CA CYS A 6 6.12 -13.94 2.25
C CYS A 6 4.85 -14.30 1.47
N GLY A 7 3.66 -13.88 1.92
CA GLY A 7 2.39 -14.12 1.24
C GLY A 7 1.71 -15.45 1.59
N HIS A 8 2.21 -16.19 2.59
CA HIS A 8 1.60 -17.44 3.04
C HIS A 8 0.61 -17.20 4.18
N GLY A 9 -0.54 -17.86 4.11
CA GLY A 9 -1.63 -17.72 5.08
C GLY A 9 -1.51 -18.66 6.29
N LEU A 10 -1.79 -18.14 7.49
CA LEU A 10 -1.95 -18.90 8.74
C LEU A 10 -3.20 -18.40 9.47
N CYS A 11 -3.95 -19.26 10.15
CA CYS A 11 -4.98 -18.78 11.08
C CYS A 11 -4.36 -18.20 12.36
N GLU A 12 -5.12 -17.40 13.13
CA GLU A 12 -4.62 -16.73 14.34
C GLU A 12 -3.99 -17.71 15.35
N SER A 13 -4.65 -18.85 15.58
CA SER A 13 -4.12 -19.89 16.48
C SER A 13 -2.83 -20.53 15.97
N CYS A 14 -2.66 -20.68 14.65
CA CYS A 14 -1.41 -21.16 14.05
C CYS A 14 -0.28 -20.14 14.20
N VAL A 15 -0.56 -18.83 14.12
CA VAL A 15 0.43 -17.78 14.36
C VAL A 15 0.91 -17.83 15.81
N ASP A 16 0.00 -17.97 16.76
CA ASP A 16 0.35 -18.07 18.18
C ASP A 16 1.23 -19.30 18.48
N LEU A 17 0.85 -20.46 17.95
CA LEU A 17 1.62 -21.70 18.09
C LEU A 17 3.02 -21.61 17.45
N LEU A 18 3.16 -20.91 16.32
CA LEU A 18 4.43 -20.72 15.64
C LEU A 18 5.46 -20.02 16.54
N PHE A 19 5.02 -18.97 17.25
CA PHE A 19 5.90 -18.20 18.13
C PHE A 19 6.09 -18.84 19.51
N LEU A 20 5.08 -19.57 20.03
CA LEU A 20 5.24 -20.35 21.26
C LEU A 20 6.29 -21.47 21.13
N LYS A 21 6.37 -22.10 19.95
CA LYS A 21 7.38 -23.13 19.65
C LYS A 21 8.77 -22.56 19.32
N GLY A 22 8.90 -21.23 19.23
CA GLY A 22 10.18 -20.56 18.96
C GLY A 22 10.74 -20.76 17.54
N SER A 23 10.00 -21.38 16.61
CA SER A 23 10.49 -21.60 15.24
C SER A 23 10.57 -20.31 14.45
N GLY A 24 9.65 -19.37 14.70
CA GLY A 24 9.64 -18.00 14.16
C GLY A 24 9.81 -17.91 12.64
N SER A 25 9.62 -19.00 11.91
CA SER A 25 9.98 -19.14 10.50
C SER A 25 8.78 -19.67 9.73
N CYS A 26 8.57 -19.14 8.52
CA CYS A 26 7.46 -19.54 7.67
C CYS A 26 7.47 -21.07 7.45
N PRO A 27 6.36 -21.80 7.65
CA PRO A 27 6.32 -23.24 7.42
C PRO A 27 6.66 -23.65 5.98
N GLU A 28 6.26 -22.84 5.00
CA GLU A 28 6.38 -23.12 3.57
C GLU A 28 7.75 -22.72 3.01
N CYS A 29 8.17 -21.46 3.18
CA CYS A 29 9.39 -20.94 2.56
C CYS A 29 10.55 -20.66 3.55
N LYS A 30 10.37 -20.97 4.84
CA LYS A 30 11.40 -20.85 5.91
C LYS A 30 11.96 -19.46 6.14
N ILE A 31 11.36 -18.41 5.58
CA ILE A 31 11.74 -17.02 5.84
C ILE A 31 11.47 -16.69 7.32
N PRO A 32 12.42 -16.06 8.04
CA PRO A 32 12.21 -15.64 9.42
C PRO A 32 11.11 -14.56 9.48
N LEU A 33 10.12 -14.79 10.36
CA LEU A 33 8.94 -13.98 10.54
C LEU A 33 8.98 -13.24 11.88
N ARG A 34 8.34 -12.07 11.94
CA ARG A 34 8.08 -11.32 13.18
C ARG A 34 6.58 -11.27 13.41
N ARG A 35 6.14 -11.30 14.67
CA ARG A 35 4.72 -11.31 15.01
C ARG A 35 3.96 -10.09 14.47
N ASN A 36 4.59 -8.92 14.51
CA ASN A 36 4.04 -7.67 13.99
C ASN A 36 3.91 -7.63 12.46
N ASN A 37 4.48 -8.60 11.76
CA ASN A 37 4.46 -8.67 10.29
C ASN A 37 3.28 -9.51 9.76
N PHE A 38 2.40 -10.01 10.64
CA PHE A 38 1.16 -10.66 10.25
C PHE A 38 0.05 -9.62 10.07
N ARG A 39 -0.73 -9.78 9.02
CA ARG A 39 -1.86 -8.90 8.67
C ARG A 39 -3.10 -9.71 8.35
N VAL A 40 -4.27 -9.11 8.45
CA VAL A 40 -5.52 -9.74 8.01
C VAL A 40 -5.51 -9.88 6.50
N GLN A 41 -5.78 -11.09 6.01
CA GLN A 41 -5.94 -11.35 4.57
C GLN A 41 -7.17 -10.61 4.06
N LEU A 42 -6.97 -9.70 3.09
CA LEU A 42 -8.08 -8.98 2.44
C LEU A 42 -8.54 -9.66 1.15
N PHE A 43 -7.64 -10.38 0.47
CA PHE A 43 -7.90 -11.01 -0.82
C PHE A 43 -7.64 -12.52 -0.73
N GLU A 44 -8.47 -13.32 -1.39
CA GLU A 44 -8.28 -14.78 -1.43
C GLU A 44 -6.99 -15.17 -2.16
N ASP A 45 -6.62 -14.41 -3.19
CA ASP A 45 -5.41 -14.63 -3.98
C ASP A 45 -4.17 -13.95 -3.34
N ALA A 46 -3.23 -14.78 -2.87
CA ALA A 46 -1.97 -14.34 -2.30
C ALA A 46 -1.10 -13.52 -3.28
N THR A 47 -1.22 -13.76 -4.59
CA THR A 47 -0.46 -13.00 -5.60
C THR A 47 -0.96 -11.56 -5.71
N VAL A 48 -2.28 -11.37 -5.72
CA VAL A 48 -2.93 -10.05 -5.65
C VAL A 48 -2.52 -9.34 -4.38
N GLU A 49 -2.49 -10.05 -3.25
CA GLU A 49 -2.13 -9.45 -1.98
C GLU A 49 -0.66 -9.00 -1.91
N LYS A 50 0.24 -9.78 -2.53
CA LYS A 50 1.65 -9.41 -2.70
C LYS A 50 1.80 -8.20 -3.61
N GLU A 51 1.11 -8.18 -4.75
CA GLU A 51 1.13 -7.08 -5.71
C GLU A 51 0.65 -5.79 -5.08
N VAL A 52 -0.48 -5.82 -4.36
CA VAL A 52 -1.06 -4.64 -3.69
C VAL A 52 -0.08 -4.03 -2.68
N ASP A 53 0.60 -4.86 -1.89
CA ASP A 53 1.59 -4.40 -0.93
C ASP A 53 2.82 -3.76 -1.61
N ILE A 54 3.30 -4.39 -2.68
CA ILE A 54 4.41 -3.87 -3.47
C ILE A 54 4.02 -2.56 -4.15
N ARG A 55 2.86 -2.49 -4.80
CA ARG A 55 2.32 -1.29 -5.44
C ARG A 55 2.21 -0.14 -4.45
N LYS A 56 1.60 -0.37 -3.28
CA LYS A 56 1.53 0.63 -2.20
C LYS A 56 2.92 1.11 -1.80
N ARG A 57 3.89 0.21 -1.64
CA ARG A 57 5.26 0.59 -1.27
C ARG A 57 5.94 1.42 -2.36
N VAL A 58 5.84 1.02 -3.62
CA VAL A 58 6.46 1.71 -4.77
C VAL A 58 5.83 3.08 -4.97
N LEU A 59 4.49 3.19 -4.98
CA LEU A 59 3.78 4.46 -5.20
C LEU A 59 4.02 5.50 -4.10
N ARG A 60 4.45 5.10 -2.89
CA ARG A 60 4.89 6.07 -1.87
C ARG A 60 6.13 6.84 -2.29
N ASP A 61 7.02 6.24 -3.07
CA ASP A 61 8.24 6.87 -3.55
C ASP A 61 8.07 7.38 -4.99
N PHE A 62 7.29 6.69 -5.82
CA PHE A 62 6.94 7.08 -7.19
C PHE A 62 5.64 7.90 -7.22
N ASN A 63 5.67 9.09 -6.61
CA ASN A 63 4.48 9.92 -6.37
C ASN A 63 4.34 11.15 -7.29
N LYS A 64 4.94 11.13 -8.48
CA LYS A 64 4.71 12.17 -9.50
C LYS A 64 3.29 12.09 -10.07
N LYS A 65 2.71 13.24 -10.37
CA LYS A 65 1.38 13.40 -10.97
C LYS A 65 1.50 13.90 -12.40
N GLU A 66 0.43 13.82 -13.19
CA GLU A 66 0.42 14.30 -14.57
C GLU A 66 0.90 15.77 -14.69
N GLU A 67 0.53 16.60 -13.71
CA GLU A 67 0.97 18.01 -13.60
C GLU A 67 2.49 18.20 -13.43
N ASP A 68 3.24 17.16 -13.07
CA ASP A 68 4.70 17.18 -12.94
C ASP A 68 5.41 16.95 -14.30
N PHE A 69 4.67 16.69 -15.38
CA PHE A 69 5.21 16.38 -16.72
C PHE A 69 4.81 17.44 -17.76
N THR A 70 5.62 17.57 -18.81
CA THR A 70 5.34 18.53 -19.89
C THR A 70 4.34 17.97 -20.88
N THR A 71 4.37 16.65 -21.09
CA THR A 71 3.49 15.96 -22.03
C THR A 71 2.82 14.74 -21.41
N LEU A 72 1.62 14.42 -21.89
CA LEU A 72 0.91 13.20 -21.50
C LEU A 72 1.70 11.93 -21.83
N LYS A 73 2.51 11.96 -22.89
CA LYS A 73 3.36 10.83 -23.27
C LYS A 73 4.39 10.52 -22.19
N GLU A 74 5.11 11.53 -21.69
CA GLU A 74 6.10 11.35 -20.62
C GLU A 74 5.46 10.80 -19.34
N TYR A 75 4.25 11.28 -19.01
CA TYR A 75 3.50 10.75 -17.87
C TYR A 75 3.14 9.27 -18.05
N ASN A 76 2.64 8.88 -19.23
CA ASN A 76 2.32 7.48 -19.53
C ASN A 76 3.56 6.58 -19.54
N ASP A 77 4.68 7.05 -20.12
CA ASP A 77 5.96 6.33 -20.10
C ASP A 77 6.45 6.12 -18.66
N TYR A 78 6.25 7.12 -17.79
CA TYR A 78 6.54 7.02 -16.36
C TYR A 78 5.62 6.00 -15.64
N LEU A 79 4.32 5.98 -15.94
CA LEU A 79 3.40 4.99 -15.36
C LEU A 79 3.77 3.55 -15.78
N GLU A 80 4.15 3.37 -17.04
CA GLU A 80 4.62 2.07 -17.56
C GLU A 80 5.91 1.62 -16.89
N GLU A 81 6.85 2.55 -16.63
CA GLU A 81 8.05 2.25 -15.85
C GLU A 81 7.71 1.79 -14.43
N VAL A 82 6.79 2.47 -13.77
CA VAL A 82 6.34 2.12 -12.42
C VAL A 82 5.70 0.72 -12.40
N GLU A 83 4.84 0.40 -13.37
CA GLU A 83 4.25 -0.93 -13.45
C GLU A 83 5.27 -2.02 -13.81
N SER A 84 6.26 -1.71 -14.64
CA SER A 84 7.38 -2.62 -14.90
C SER A 84 8.15 -2.95 -13.61
N ILE A 85 8.38 -1.96 -12.75
CA ILE A 85 9.02 -2.15 -11.44
C ILE A 85 8.15 -3.03 -10.54
N ILE A 86 6.84 -2.76 -10.46
CA ILE A 86 5.90 -3.54 -9.65
C ILE A 86 5.86 -4.99 -10.14
N PHE A 87 5.70 -5.20 -11.45
CA PHE A 87 5.66 -6.52 -12.08
C PHE A 87 6.92 -7.33 -11.78
N ASN A 88 8.10 -6.72 -11.92
CA ASN A 88 9.37 -7.36 -11.63
C ASN A 88 9.46 -7.81 -10.16
N LEU A 89 9.08 -6.94 -9.22
CA LEU A 89 9.11 -7.26 -7.79
C LEU A 89 8.05 -8.32 -7.40
N THR A 90 6.86 -8.27 -8.00
CA THR A 90 5.79 -9.24 -7.76
C THR A 90 6.21 -10.63 -8.24
N ASN A 91 6.84 -10.73 -9.40
CA ASN A 91 7.26 -12.00 -10.00
C ASN A 91 8.70 -12.44 -9.63
N ASN A 92 9.38 -11.68 -8.77
CA ASN A 92 10.78 -11.90 -8.38
C ASN A 92 11.76 -11.90 -9.58
N ILE A 93 11.49 -11.10 -10.60
CA ILE A 93 12.35 -10.93 -11.78
C ILE A 93 13.31 -9.77 -11.50
N ASP A 94 14.60 -9.99 -11.70
CA ASP A 94 15.67 -8.98 -11.57
C ASP A 94 15.53 -8.06 -10.33
N VAL A 95 15.26 -8.67 -9.19
CA VAL A 95 14.95 -7.96 -7.93
C VAL A 95 16.11 -7.07 -7.49
N VAL A 96 17.35 -7.49 -7.73
CA VAL A 96 18.55 -6.76 -7.31
C VAL A 96 18.70 -5.46 -8.09
N ASN A 97 18.61 -5.49 -9.43
CA ASN A 97 18.74 -4.26 -10.21
C ASN A 97 17.51 -3.37 -10.05
N THR A 98 16.31 -3.95 -9.95
CA THR A 98 15.08 -3.20 -9.71
C THR A 98 15.16 -2.41 -8.40
N ASN A 99 15.62 -3.05 -7.30
CA ASN A 99 15.83 -2.34 -6.03
C ASN A 99 16.92 -1.26 -6.12
N LYS A 100 18.01 -1.50 -6.86
CA LYS A 100 19.03 -0.46 -7.10
C LYS A 100 18.44 0.76 -7.82
N ARG A 101 17.60 0.54 -8.83
CA ARG A 101 16.91 1.61 -9.57
C ARG A 101 15.97 2.40 -8.66
N ILE A 102 15.20 1.72 -7.81
CA ILE A 102 14.34 2.38 -6.81
C ILE A 102 15.17 3.23 -5.85
N GLU A 103 16.27 2.71 -5.30
CA GLU A 103 17.11 3.48 -4.37
C GLU A 103 17.80 4.67 -5.04
N GLN A 104 18.22 4.53 -6.30
CA GLN A 104 18.74 5.65 -7.06
C GLN A 104 17.65 6.72 -7.27
N TYR A 105 16.46 6.32 -7.73
CA TYR A 105 15.33 7.22 -7.92
C TYR A 105 14.99 8.00 -6.64
N LYS A 106 14.94 7.30 -5.49
CA LYS A 106 14.66 7.92 -4.18
C LYS A 106 15.70 8.96 -3.78
N ARG A 107 16.98 8.72 -4.10
CA ARG A 107 18.05 9.69 -3.83
C ARG A 107 17.88 10.92 -4.71
N ASP A 108 17.67 10.72 -6.01
CA ASP A 108 17.63 11.80 -6.99
C ASP A 108 16.35 12.66 -6.88
N ASN A 109 15.23 12.06 -6.45
CA ASN A 109 13.93 12.73 -6.37
C ASN A 109 13.50 13.04 -4.92
N LYS A 110 14.41 12.95 -3.93
CA LYS A 110 14.09 13.05 -2.50
C LYS A 110 13.23 14.27 -2.14
N GLU A 111 13.60 15.45 -2.65
CA GLU A 111 12.88 16.71 -2.36
C GLU A 111 11.48 16.73 -2.98
N GLN A 112 11.37 16.31 -4.25
CA GLN A 112 10.09 16.21 -4.96
C GLN A 112 9.16 15.21 -4.26
N ILE A 113 9.68 14.06 -3.84
CA ILE A 113 8.92 13.04 -3.09
C ILE A 113 8.39 13.62 -1.79
N MET A 114 9.22 14.32 -1.02
CA MET A 114 8.81 14.94 0.25
C MET A 114 7.74 16.02 0.04
N LYS A 115 7.91 16.88 -0.97
CA LYS A 115 6.94 17.91 -1.34
C LYS A 115 5.57 17.29 -1.69
N ASN A 116 5.57 16.25 -2.53
CA ASN A 116 4.35 15.59 -2.97
C ASN A 116 3.67 14.83 -1.82
N LYS A 117 4.42 14.23 -0.89
CA LYS A 117 3.86 13.64 0.34
C LYS A 117 3.15 14.70 1.22
N GLY A 118 3.72 15.89 1.32
CA GLY A 118 3.11 17.01 2.06
C GLY A 118 1.89 17.64 1.38
N LYS A 119 1.74 17.51 0.04
CA LYS A 119 0.51 17.87 -0.67
C LYS A 119 -0.57 16.82 -0.43
N LEU A 120 -0.23 15.54 -0.57
CA LEU A 120 -1.17 14.43 -0.35
C LEU A 120 -1.83 14.48 1.03
N GLY A 121 -1.05 14.72 2.09
CA GLY A 121 -1.61 14.81 3.45
C GLY A 121 -2.53 16.02 3.68
N ARG A 122 -2.41 17.09 2.87
CA ARG A 122 -3.36 18.21 2.90
C ARG A 122 -4.66 17.84 2.19
N ASP A 123 -4.55 17.26 0.99
CA ASP A 123 -5.71 16.82 0.22
C ASP A 123 -6.53 15.75 0.99
N GLU A 124 -5.85 14.83 1.69
CA GLU A 124 -6.49 13.83 2.57
C GLU A 124 -7.24 14.49 3.74
N TYR A 125 -6.66 15.50 4.39
CA TYR A 125 -7.30 16.24 5.48
C TYR A 125 -8.54 17.01 5.01
N GLU A 126 -8.44 17.70 3.87
CA GLU A 126 -9.57 18.42 3.27
C GLU A 126 -10.71 17.46 2.91
N LEU A 127 -10.40 16.27 2.39
CA LEU A 127 -11.39 15.25 2.09
C LEU A 127 -12.09 14.72 3.36
N GLU A 128 -11.35 14.49 4.44
CA GLU A 128 -11.92 14.07 5.73
C GLU A 128 -12.90 15.12 6.29
N GLU A 129 -12.56 16.41 6.20
CA GLU A 129 -13.45 17.50 6.64
C GLU A 129 -14.77 17.52 5.83
N ILE A 130 -14.70 17.35 4.51
CA ILE A 130 -15.87 17.28 3.64
C ILE A 130 -16.76 16.10 4.04
N LEU A 131 -16.19 14.91 4.22
CA LEU A 131 -16.93 13.71 4.61
C LEU A 131 -17.63 13.87 5.98
N GLU A 132 -16.97 14.53 6.94
CA GLU A 132 -17.55 14.79 8.25
C GLU A 132 -18.73 15.76 8.16
N LEU A 133 -18.61 16.83 7.37
CA LEU A 133 -19.71 17.76 7.10
C LEU A 133 -20.90 17.06 6.43
N GLU A 134 -20.67 16.20 5.44
CA GLU A 134 -21.72 15.42 4.78
C GLU A 134 -22.46 14.52 5.76
N LYS A 135 -21.73 13.82 6.63
CA LYS A 135 -22.30 12.96 7.67
C LYS A 135 -23.16 13.76 8.65
N GLN A 136 -22.69 14.92 9.11
CA GLN A 136 -23.46 15.80 9.99
C GLN A 136 -24.75 16.29 9.32
N MET A 137 -24.68 16.68 8.04
CA MET A 137 -25.87 17.08 7.28
C MET A 137 -26.87 15.94 7.12
N GLU A 138 -26.41 14.72 6.88
CA GLU A 138 -27.26 13.54 6.77
C GLU A 138 -27.96 13.21 8.10
N GLU A 139 -27.24 13.28 9.22
CA GLU A 139 -27.81 13.11 10.55
C GLU A 139 -28.86 14.18 10.87
N GLN A 140 -28.61 15.45 10.52
CA GLN A 140 -29.57 16.54 10.68
C GLN A 140 -30.83 16.30 9.83
N ARG A 141 -30.68 15.84 8.58
CA ARG A 141 -31.81 15.45 7.72
C ARG A 141 -32.61 14.31 8.33
N LYS A 142 -31.96 13.25 8.83
CA LYS A 142 -32.62 12.12 9.50
C LYS A 142 -33.39 12.57 10.75
N LYS A 143 -32.75 13.38 11.62
CA LYS A 143 -33.40 13.96 12.81
C LYS A 143 -34.61 14.80 12.44
N ARG A 144 -34.51 15.65 11.41
CA ARG A 144 -35.63 16.49 10.93
C ARG A 144 -36.78 15.67 10.33
N PHE A 145 -36.49 14.53 9.69
CA PHE A 145 -37.52 13.60 9.24
C PHE A 145 -38.21 12.87 10.40
N ILE A 146 -37.47 12.49 11.43
CA ILE A 146 -38.02 11.85 12.63
C ILE A 146 -38.89 12.85 13.41
N TRP A 147 -38.47 14.11 13.54
CA TRP A 147 -39.21 15.15 14.27
C TRP A 147 -40.50 15.62 13.56
N LYS A 148 -40.67 15.30 12.28
CA LYS A 148 -41.86 15.64 11.49
C LYS A 148 -42.95 14.57 11.52
N ARG A 149 -42.71 13.45 12.19
CA ARG A 149 -43.64 12.32 12.33
C ARG A 149 -44.25 12.32 13.73
#